data_AF-A0A8H7FJT1-F1
#
_entry.id   AF-A0A8H7FJT1-F1
#
_cell.length_a   1.000
_cell.length_b   1.000
_cell.length_c   1.000
_cell.angle_alpha   90.00
_cell.angle_beta   90.00
_cell.angle_gamma   90.00
#
_symmetry.space_group_name_H-M   'P 1'
#
loop_
_entity.id
_entity.type
_entity.pdbx_description
1 polymer ?
#
loop_
_entity_poly.entity_id
_entity_poly.type
_entity_poly.pdbx_seq_one_letter_code
_entity_poly.pdbx_strand_id
1 'polypeptide(L)'
;MAVASAVLEHLLDVTKCKTLFITHYPLVATELEKKYPQALENLHMAYTEDVRVDGTREITFLYQLTKGLAKESFGVECARLAGLPESPGGDEIEKKLEDLRIMIDSMTLSSPQDTDA
;
A
#
# COMPACT_ATOMS: atom_id res chain seq x y z
N MET A 1 -11.02 2.29 -7.86
CA MET A 1 -10.11 1.20 -8.27
C MET A 1 -10.27 0.84 -9.75
N ALA A 2 -11.48 0.53 -10.25
CA ALA A 2 -11.71 0.10 -11.65
C ALA A 2 -11.02 0.95 -12.75
N VAL A 3 -11.11 2.28 -12.67
CA VAL A 3 -10.48 3.17 -13.67
C VAL A 3 -8.95 3.07 -13.64
N ALA A 4 -8.35 3.01 -12.45
CA ALA A 4 -6.90 2.92 -12.30
C ALA A 4 -6.38 1.60 -12.89
N SER A 5 -7.06 0.48 -12.63
CA SER A 5 -6.70 -0.82 -13.21
C SER A 5 -6.81 -0.80 -14.73
N ALA A 6 -7.93 -0.34 -15.29
CA ALA A 6 -8.14 -0.32 -16.73
C ALA A 6 -7.12 0.57 -17.47
N VAL A 7 -6.76 1.72 -16.89
CA VAL A 7 -5.74 2.61 -17.46
C VAL A 7 -4.36 1.95 -17.43
N LEU A 8 -3.97 1.34 -16.29
CA LEU A 8 -2.67 0.71 -16.17
C LEU A 8 -2.55 -0.52 -17.08
N GLU A 9 -3.60 -1.32 -17.22
CA GLU A 9 -3.66 -2.42 -18.19
C GLU A 9 -3.50 -1.91 -19.64
N HIS A 10 -4.18 -0.83 -20.01
CA HIS A 10 -4.03 -0.26 -21.35
C HIS A 10 -2.61 0.23 -21.63
N LEU A 11 -1.95 0.83 -20.62
CA LEU A 11 -0.56 1.26 -20.74
C LEU A 11 0.39 0.07 -20.92
N LEU A 12 0.13 -1.06 -20.25
CA LEU A 12 0.94 -2.27 -20.32
C LEU A 12 0.71 -3.08 -21.61
N ASP A 13 -0.54 -3.25 -22.05
CA ASP A 13 -0.87 -4.12 -23.18
C ASP A 13 -0.82 -3.41 -24.53
N VAL A 14 -1.26 -2.15 -24.57
CA VAL A 14 -1.43 -1.41 -25.84
C VAL A 14 -0.29 -0.43 -26.06
N THR A 15 -0.06 0.48 -25.12
CA THR A 15 0.89 1.59 -25.33
C THR A 15 2.35 1.16 -25.18
N LYS A 16 2.64 0.29 -24.20
CA LYS A 16 3.98 -0.27 -23.92
C LYS A 16 5.07 0.80 -23.75
N CYS A 17 4.75 1.89 -23.06
CA CYS A 17 5.70 2.95 -22.74
C CYS A 17 6.29 2.78 -21.34
N LYS A 18 7.45 3.43 -21.10
CA LYS A 18 7.99 3.56 -19.74
C LYS A 18 7.00 4.35 -18.89
N THR A 19 6.48 3.72 -17.84
CA THR A 19 5.41 4.28 -17.01
C THR A 19 5.85 4.32 -15.56
N LEU A 20 5.63 5.46 -14.91
CA LEU A 20 5.62 5.57 -13.45
C LEU A 20 4.17 5.80 -13.02
N PHE A 21 3.61 4.85 -12.28
CA PHE A 21 2.21 4.90 -11.86
C PHE A 21 2.13 5.02 -10.33
N ILE A 22 1.64 6.18 -9.85
CA ILE A 22 1.50 6.46 -8.42
C ILE A 22 0.05 6.17 -8.02
N THR A 23 -0.15 5.38 -6.97
CA THR A 23 -1.48 4.97 -6.53
C THR A 23 -1.58 4.84 -5.01
N HIS A 24 -2.76 5.15 -4.46
CA HIS A 24 -3.15 4.85 -3.08
C HIS A 24 -4.06 3.61 -2.99
N TYR A 25 -4.12 2.80 -4.06
CA TYR A 25 -4.90 1.57 -4.12
C TYR A 25 -3.97 0.35 -4.12
N PRO A 26 -3.69 -0.26 -2.95
CA PRO A 26 -2.80 -1.42 -2.86
C PRO A 26 -3.30 -2.60 -3.68
N LEU A 27 -4.61 -2.82 -3.74
CA LEU A 27 -5.19 -3.93 -4.48
C LEU A 27 -4.86 -3.87 -5.97
N VAL A 28 -4.92 -2.68 -6.59
CA VAL A 28 -4.56 -2.47 -7.99
C VAL A 28 -3.10 -2.84 -8.24
N ALA A 29 -2.22 -2.46 -7.32
CA ALA A 29 -0.79 -2.75 -7.41
C ALA A 29 -0.50 -4.26 -7.25
N THR A 30 -1.14 -4.92 -6.29
CA THR A 30 -0.97 -6.37 -6.06
C THR A 30 -1.54 -7.22 -7.19
N GLU A 31 -2.74 -6.92 -7.68
CA GLU A 31 -3.39 -7.69 -8.74
C GLU A 31 -2.65 -7.58 -10.08
N LEU A 32 -2.21 -6.37 -10.43
CA LEU A 32 -1.52 -6.14 -11.70
C LEU A 32 -0.07 -6.64 -11.69
N GLU A 33 0.63 -6.58 -10.56
CA GLU A 33 1.95 -7.21 -10.45
C GLU A 33 1.87 -8.73 -10.65
N LYS A 34 0.84 -9.39 -10.09
CA LYS A 34 0.60 -10.82 -10.33
C LYS A 34 0.29 -11.12 -11.80
N LYS A 35 -0.46 -10.24 -12.48
CA LYS A 35 -0.82 -10.41 -13.90
C LYS A 35 0.34 -10.12 -14.84
N TYR A 36 1.22 -9.18 -14.51
CA TYR A 36 2.33 -8.73 -15.35
C TYR A 36 3.70 -8.79 -14.63
N PRO A 37 4.14 -9.97 -14.13
CA PRO A 37 5.31 -10.09 -13.24
C PRO A 37 6.66 -9.75 -13.90
N GLN A 38 6.71 -9.66 -15.23
CA GLN A 38 7.92 -9.33 -15.99
C GLN A 38 7.96 -7.86 -16.47
N ALA A 39 6.83 -7.14 -16.38
CA ALA A 39 6.69 -5.79 -16.94
C ALA A 39 6.36 -4.73 -15.87
N LEU A 40 5.95 -5.16 -14.68
CA LEU A 40 5.57 -4.29 -13.57
C LEU A 40 6.40 -4.65 -12.34
N GLU A 41 6.89 -3.63 -11.65
CA GLU A 41 7.57 -3.75 -10.37
C GLU A 41 6.95 -2.77 -9.39
N ASN A 42 6.48 -3.26 -8.24
CA ASN A 42 5.96 -2.39 -7.19
C ASN A 42 7.10 -1.75 -6.38
N LEU A 43 6.95 -0.45 -6.14
CA LEU A 43 7.93 0.35 -5.41
C LEU A 43 7.20 1.26 -4.41
N HIS A 44 7.85 1.57 -3.29
CA HIS A 44 7.36 2.50 -2.28
C HIS A 44 8.49 3.39 -1.76
N MET A 45 8.14 4.46 -1.05
CA MET A 45 9.11 5.29 -0.34
C MET A 45 9.50 4.64 0.98
N ALA A 46 10.79 4.45 1.20
CA ALA A 46 11.33 3.89 2.42
C ALA A 46 11.15 4.84 3.62
N TYR A 47 11.00 4.23 4.79
CA TYR A 47 10.92 4.88 6.08
C TYR A 47 11.63 4.03 7.13
N THR A 48 12.10 4.67 8.20
CA THR A 48 12.49 3.98 9.43
C THR A 48 11.47 4.24 10.52
N GLU A 49 11.35 3.30 11.43
CA GLU A 49 10.49 3.39 12.59
C GLU A 49 11.33 3.17 13.84
N ASP A 50 11.27 4.13 14.74
CA ASP A 50 11.89 4.06 16.06
C ASP A 50 10.80 4.11 17.14
N VAL A 51 10.92 3.26 18.16
CA VAL A 51 10.01 3.28 19.31
C VAL A 51 10.75 3.90 20.48
N ARG A 52 10.24 5.03 20.96
CA ARG A 52 10.79 5.73 22.12
C ARG A 52 10.48 4.97 23.41
N VAL A 53 11.22 5.30 24.46
CA VAL A 53 11.10 4.66 25.79
C VAL A 53 9.71 4.84 26.41
N ASP A 54 9.00 5.91 26.04
CA ASP A 54 7.62 6.20 26.45
C ASP A 54 6.55 5.45 25.63
N GLY A 55 6.97 4.64 24.64
CA GLY A 55 6.09 3.88 23.77
C GLY A 55 5.62 4.63 22.52
N THR A 56 6.03 5.89 22.32
CA THR A 56 5.69 6.62 21.08
C THR A 56 6.48 6.08 19.89
N ARG A 57 5.76 5.78 18.79
CA ARG A 57 6.35 5.50 17.47
C ARG A 57 6.78 6.82 16.82
N GLU A 58 7.98 6.84 16.27
CA GLU A 58 8.54 7.95 15.51
C GLU A 58 8.96 7.41 14.14
N ILE A 59 8.34 7.94 13.08
CA ILE A 59 8.64 7.53 11.71
C ILE A 59 9.51 8.59 11.03
N THR A 60 10.59 8.15 10.41
CA THR A 60 11.45 9.00 9.58
C THR A 60 11.33 8.60 8.12
N PHE A 61 10.88 9.52 7.27
CA PHE A 61 10.82 9.31 5.82
C PHE A 61 12.20 9.47 5.19
N LEU A 62 12.68 8.43 4.52
CA LEU A 62 14.02 8.41 3.89
C LEU A 62 14.02 8.97 2.46
N TYR A 63 12.84 9.16 1.86
CA TYR A 63 12.65 9.59 0.46
C TYR A 63 13.42 8.73 -0.56
N GLN A 64 13.70 7.48 -0.20
CA GLN A 64 14.39 6.51 -1.03
C GLN A 64 13.36 5.54 -1.62
N LEU A 65 13.41 5.31 -2.94
CA LEU A 65 12.55 4.34 -3.60
C LEU A 65 13.06 2.92 -3.32
N THR A 66 12.20 2.07 -2.76
CA THR A 66 12.50 0.68 -2.40
C THR A 66 11.46 -0.27 -2.98
N LYS A 67 11.88 -1.51 -3.25
CA LYS A 67 11.02 -2.54 -3.84
C LYS A 67 9.93 -3.00 -2.87
N GLY A 68 8.80 -3.41 -3.44
CA GLY A 68 7.63 -3.92 -2.73
C GLY A 68 6.58 -2.85 -2.46
N LEU A 69 5.50 -3.29 -1.81
CA LEU A 69 4.36 -2.45 -1.44
C LEU A 69 4.58 -1.74 -0.11
N ALA A 70 3.98 -0.56 0.04
CA ALA A 70 3.95 0.15 1.31
C ALA A 70 3.18 -0.68 2.35
N LYS A 71 3.80 -0.88 3.52
CA LYS A 71 3.25 -1.74 4.57
C LYS A 71 2.18 -1.07 5.43
N GLU A 72 2.16 0.25 5.57
CA GLU A 72 1.24 0.95 6.46
C GLU A 72 0.80 2.28 5.83
N SER A 73 -0.31 2.83 6.32
CA SER A 73 -0.75 4.18 5.94
C SER A 73 -0.09 5.20 6.86
N PHE A 74 0.77 6.05 6.31
CA PHE A 74 1.46 7.08 7.07
C PHE A 74 0.64 8.37 7.25
N GLY A 75 -0.64 8.35 6.87
CA GLY A 75 -1.50 9.54 6.96
C GLY A 75 -1.70 10.03 8.39
N VAL A 76 -1.84 9.11 9.35
CA VAL A 76 -1.97 9.42 10.79
C VAL A 76 -0.67 10.03 11.31
N GLU A 77 0.48 9.46 10.92
CA GLU A 77 1.78 9.98 11.31
C GLU A 77 2.07 11.37 10.73
N CYS A 78 1.71 11.60 9.46
CA CYS A 78 1.77 12.94 8.86
C CYS A 78 0.90 13.95 9.63
N ALA A 79 -0.27 13.53 10.12
CA ALA A 79 -1.14 14.37 10.93
C ALA A 79 -0.50 14.71 12.29
N ARG A 80 0.12 13.72 12.95
CA ARG A 80 0.87 13.90 14.19
C ARG A 80 2.03 14.87 14.01
N LEU A 81 2.83 14.71 12.95
CA LEU A 81 3.93 15.63 12.60
C LEU A 81 3.44 17.05 12.29
N ALA A 82 2.23 17.21 11.74
CA ALA A 82 1.61 18.50 11.50
C ALA A 82 1.07 19.19 12.78
N GLY A 83 1.20 18.55 13.95
CA GLY A 83 0.71 19.08 15.22
C GLY A 83 -0.81 19.04 15.36
N LEU A 84 -1.49 18.18 14.59
CA LEU A 84 -2.91 17.93 14.80
C LEU A 84 -3.09 17.24 16.17
N PRO A 85 -4.07 17.67 16.97
CA PRO A 85 -4.32 17.04 18.26
C PRO A 85 -4.66 15.57 18.05
N GLU A 86 -4.11 14.70 18.89
CA GLU A 86 -4.51 13.29 18.95
C GLU A 86 -6.01 13.27 19.27
N SER A 87 -6.84 13.06 18.25
CA SER A 87 -8.27 13.02 18.44
C SER A 87 -8.59 11.82 19.34
N PRO A 88 -9.60 11.89 20.22
CA PRO A 88 -10.04 10.74 21.01
C PRO A 88 -10.55 9.56 20.15
N GLY A 89 -10.57 9.70 18.82
CA GLY A 89 -10.87 8.63 17.85
C GLY A 89 -9.66 8.18 17.01
N GLY A 90 -8.42 8.55 17.35
CA GLY A 90 -7.21 8.09 16.65
C GLY A 90 -7.13 6.55 16.62
N ASP A 91 -7.27 5.93 17.80
CA ASP A 91 -7.36 4.47 17.96
C ASP A 91 -8.54 3.86 17.17
N GLU A 92 -9.65 4.58 17.06
CA GLU A 92 -10.84 4.11 16.33
C GLU A 92 -10.62 4.15 14.81
N ILE A 93 -9.86 5.14 14.32
CA ILE A 93 -9.46 5.24 12.91
C ILE A 93 -8.46 4.14 12.57
N GLU A 94 -7.45 3.92 13.42
CA GLU A 94 -6.47 2.84 13.22
C GLU A 94 -7.15 1.47 13.23
N LYS A 95 -8.06 1.23 14.17
CA LYS A 95 -8.83 -0.01 14.22
C LYS A 95 -9.69 -0.22 12.98
N LYS A 96 -10.36 0.83 12.48
CA LYS A 96 -11.13 0.76 11.23
C LYS A 96 -10.25 0.51 10.01
N LEU A 97 -9.05 1.08 9.98
CA LEU A 97 -8.07 0.84 8.90
C LEU A 97 -7.55 -0.60 8.93
N GLU A 98 -7.31 -1.14 10.13
CA GLU A 98 -6.88 -2.53 10.32
C GLU A 98 -8.00 -3.51 9.95
N ASP A 99 -9.24 -3.26 10.39
CA ASP A 99 -10.41 -4.07 10.01
C ASP A 99 -10.62 -4.06 8.48
N LEU A 100 -10.48 -2.89 7.84
CA LEU A 100 -10.57 -2.76 6.38
C LEU A 100 -9.45 -3.52 5.68
N ARG A 101 -8.24 -3.54 6.27
CA ARG A 101 -7.10 -4.27 5.74
C ARG A 101 -7.26 -5.77 5.85
N ILE A 102 -7.70 -6.27 7.00
CA ILE A 102 -8.00 -7.70 7.20
C ILE A 102 -9.05 -8.16 6.20
N MET A 103 -10.08 -7.33 5.95
CA MET A 103 -11.09 -7.62 4.93
C MET A 103 -10.47 -7.71 3.53
N ILE A 104 -9.56 -6.79 3.16
CA ILE A 104 -8.88 -6.80 1.86
C ILE A 104 -7.96 -8.03 1.72
N ASP A 105 -7.16 -8.34 2.73
CA ASP A 105 -6.24 -9.49 2.71
C ASP A 105 -7.02 -10.81 2.59
N SER A 106 -8.17 -10.93 3.27
CA SER A 106 -9.05 -12.09 3.16
C SER A 106 -9.63 -12.29 1.74
N MET A 107 -9.92 -11.21 1.02
CA MET A 107 -10.38 -11.27 -0.38
C MET A 107 -9.25 -11.66 -1.34
N THR A 108 -7.98 -11.40 -0.99
CA THR A 108 -6.82 -11.77 -1.83
C THR A 108 -6.35 -13.22 -1.66
N LEU A 109 -6.77 -13.90 -0.58
CA LEU A 109 -6.41 -15.29 -0.26
C LEU A 109 -7.42 -16.35 -0.74
N SER A 110 -8.52 -15.94 -1.40
CA SER A 110 -9.58 -16.86 -1.83
C SER A 110 -9.51 -17.34 -3.30
N SER A 111 -8.41 -17.15 -4.01
CA SER A 111 -8.18 -17.88 -5.28
C SER A 111 -7.53 -19.23 -4.99
N PRO A 112 -8.18 -20.38 -5.28
CA PRO A 112 -7.74 -21.71 -4.86
C PRO A 112 -6.40 -22.12 -5.49
N GLN A 113 -5.60 -22.83 -4.70
CA GLN A 113 -4.58 -23.72 -5.22
C GLN A 113 -5.29 -24.88 -5.95
N ASP A 114 -5.25 -24.88 -7.28
CA ASP A 114 -5.45 -26.10 -8.05
C ASP A 114 -4.18 -26.95 -7.88
N THR A 115 -4.18 -27.79 -6.86
CA THR A 115 -3.31 -28.97 -6.76
C THR A 115 -3.96 -30.14 -7.51
N ASP A 116 -3.28 -30.52 -8.58
CA ASP A 116 -3.06 -31.89 -9.08
C ASP A 116 -4.23 -32.69 -9.68
N ALA A 117 -4.23 -32.74 -11.01
CA ALA A 117 -4.52 -33.94 -11.82
C ALA A 117 -3.46 -34.07 -12.93
#